data_AF-A0A0B8PJA6-F1
#
_entry.id   AF-A0A0B8PJA6-F1
#
_cell.length_a   1.000
_cell.length_b   1.000
_cell.length_c   1.000
_cell.angle_alpha   90.00
_cell.angle_beta   90.00
_cell.angle_gamma   90.00
#
_symmetry.space_group_name_H-M   'P 1'
#
loop_
_entity.id
_entity.type
_entity.pdbx_description
1 polymer ?
#
loop_
_entity_poly.entity_id
_entity_poly.type
_entity_poly.pdbx_seq_one_letter_code
_entity_poly.pdbx_strand_id
1 'polypeptide(L)' 'MEITIFDGVRTPFGKHGGVLAFTRPDDMLAQCIKYLVEKSPDIKPILKM' A
#
# COMPACT_ATOMS: atom_id res chain seq x y z
N MET A 1 -13.57 4.35 -23.96
CA MET A 1 -12.82 3.71 -22.86
C MET A 1 -12.49 4.81 -21.88
N GLU A 2 -13.07 4.76 -20.70
CA GLU A 2 -12.91 5.80 -19.67
C GLU A 2 -11.85 5.33 -18.66
N ILE A 3 -11.03 6.27 -18.18
CA ILE A 3 -9.96 5.98 -17.22
C ILE A 3 -10.37 6.64 -15.91
N THR A 4 -10.51 5.82 -14.87
CA THR A 4 -10.99 6.27 -13.56
C THR A 4 -10.07 5.74 -12.47
N ILE A 5 -9.90 6.53 -11.41
CA ILE A 5 -9.21 6.11 -10.19
C ILE A 5 -10.28 5.55 -9.24
N PHE A 6 -10.11 4.30 -8.82
CA PHE A 6 -11.09 3.60 -7.98
C PHE A 6 -10.82 3.76 -6.47
N ASP A 7 -9.55 3.70 -6.05
CA ASP A 7 -9.14 3.81 -4.65
C ASP A 7 -7.72 4.36 -4.53
N GLY A 8 -7.35 4.86 -3.35
CA GLY A 8 -6.03 5.38 -3.06
C GLY A 8 -5.73 5.36 -1.55
N VAL A 9 -4.60 4.76 -1.18
CA VAL A 9 -4.12 4.70 0.20
C VAL A 9 -2.66 5.09 0.29
N ARG A 10 -2.22 5.45 1.50
CA ARG A 10 -0.85 5.86 1.79
C ARG A 10 -0.48 5.48 3.22
N THR A 11 0.82 5.48 3.49
CA THR A 11 1.32 5.42 4.87
C THR A 11 1.16 6.77 5.59
N PRO A 12 1.23 6.79 6.93
CA PRO A 12 1.40 8.03 7.69
C PRO A 12 2.73 8.72 7.37
N PHE A 13 2.80 10.03 7.59
CA PHE A 13 4.06 10.76 7.48
C PHE A 13 4.93 10.52 8.72
N GLY A 14 6.14 10.01 8.50
CA GLY A 14 7.13 9.82 9.56
C GLY A 14 7.88 11.12 9.87
N LYS A 15 8.16 11.36 11.15
CA LYS A 15 9.18 12.34 11.56
C LYS A 15 10.57 11.75 11.33
N HIS A 16 11.56 12.60 11.04
CA HIS A 16 12.96 12.18 11.00
C HIS A 16 13.37 11.57 12.35
N GLY A 17 13.97 10.37 12.33
CA GLY A 17 14.29 9.59 13.54
C GLY A 17 13.06 9.10 14.35
N GLY A 18 11.85 9.18 13.78
CA GLY A 18 10.61 8.79 14.44
C GLY A 18 10.26 7.30 14.30
N VAL A 19 8.99 6.96 14.56
CA VAL A 19 8.47 5.58 14.57
C VAL A 19 8.72 4.81 13.27
N LEU A 20 8.78 5.49 12.13
CA LEU A 20 9.01 4.87 10.83
C LEU A 20 10.49 4.79 10.43
N ALA A 21 11.42 5.28 11.25
CA ALA A 21 12.84 5.38 10.89
C ALA A 21 13.52 4.04 10.66
N PHE A 22 13.02 2.97 11.30
CA PHE A 22 13.55 1.61 11.17
C PHE A 22 12.78 0.74 10.19
N THR A 23 11.67 1.24 9.65
CA THR A 23 10.89 0.53 8.63
C THR A 23 11.48 0.83 7.26
N ARG A 24 11.70 -0.20 6.46
CA ARG A 24 12.21 0.04 5.11
C ARG A 24 11.10 0.62 4.22
N PRO A 25 11.43 1.50 3.26
CA PRO A 25 10.43 2.10 2.37
C PRO A 25 9.64 1.09 1.53
N ASP A 26 10.25 -0.03 1.17
CA ASP A 26 9.58 -1.12 0.43
C ASP A 26 8.56 -1.85 1.31
N ASP A 27 8.85 -2.08 2.59
CA ASP A 27 7.86 -2.63 3.53
C ASP A 27 6.66 -1.69 3.70
N MET A 28 6.91 -0.38 3.71
CA MET A 28 5.84 0.64 3.74
C MET A 28 4.95 0.58 2.50
N LEU A 29 5.53 0.40 1.32
CA LEU A 29 4.78 0.23 0.08
C LEU A 29 4.03 -1.12 0.06
N ALA A 30 4.67 -2.20 0.51
CA ALA A 30 4.06 -3.52 0.59
C ALA A 30 2.81 -3.50 1.49
N GLN A 31 2.84 -2.76 2.61
CA GLN A 31 1.67 -2.52 3.45
C GLN A 31 0.51 -1.86 2.68
N CYS A 32 0.77 -0.80 1.89
CA CYS A 32 -0.26 -0.15 1.08
C CYS A 32 -0.87 -1.11 0.05
N ILE A 33 -0.03 -1.88 -0.65
CA ILE A 33 -0.48 -2.84 -1.67
C ILE A 33 -1.32 -3.93 -1.01
N LYS A 34 -0.83 -4.52 0.10
CA LYS A 34 -1.54 -5.55 0.85
C LYS A 34 -2.93 -5.08 1.26
N TYR A 35 -3.03 -3.87 1.81
CA TYR A 35 -4.32 -3.30 2.23
C TYR A 35 -5.29 -3.14 1.05
N LEU A 36 -4.83 -2.63 -0.10
CA LEU A 36 -5.68 -2.48 -1.29
C LEU A 36 -6.20 -3.82 -1.82
N VAL A 37 -5.35 -4.85 -1.85
CA VAL A 37 -5.73 -6.21 -2.27
C VAL A 37 -6.73 -6.81 -1.28
N GLU A 38 -6.48 -6.70 0.03
CA GLU A 38 -7.39 -7.22 1.07
C GLU A 38 -8.76 -6.52 1.03
N LYS A 39 -8.79 -5.21 0.74
CA LYS A 39 -10.03 -4.43 0.60
C LYS A 39 -10.81 -4.75 -0.68
N SER A 40 -10.15 -5.33 -1.68
CA SER A 40 -10.70 -5.55 -3.03
C SER A 40 -10.68 -7.05 -3.37
N PRO A 41 -11.59 -7.87 -2.77
CA PRO A 41 -11.54 -9.33 -2.86
C PRO A 41 -11.66 -9.89 -4.28
N ASP A 42 -12.22 -9.12 -5.21
CA ASP A 42 -12.37 -9.50 -6.62
C ASP A 42 -11.08 -9.28 -7.45
N ILE A 43 -10.10 -8.54 -6.91
CA ILE A 43 -8.80 -8.34 -7.55
C ILE A 43 -7.96 -9.61 -7.30
N LYS A 44 -7.68 -10.37 -8.36
CA LYS A 44 -6.73 -11.48 -8.30
C LYS A 44 -5.30 -10.94 -8.42
N PRO A 45 -4.47 -10.98 -7.36
CA PRO A 45 -3.08 -10.62 -7.49
C PRO A 45 -2.35 -11.64 -8.37
N ILE A 46 -1.43 -11.15 -9.21
CA ILE A 46 -0.64 -11.96 -10.14
C ILE A 46 0.44 -12.77 -9.38
N LEU A 47 0.84 -12.27 -8.21
CA LEU A 47 1.77 -12.92 -7.29
C LEU A 47 1.00 -13.37 -6.04
N LYS A 48 1.25 -14.60 -5.56
CA LYS A 48 0.82 -14.99 -4.21
C LYS A 48 1.68 -14.21 -3.23
N MET A 49 1.09 -13.20 -2.59
CA MET A 49 1.70 -12.47 -1.47
C MET A 49 1.78 -13.35 -0.22
#